data_AF-A0A1Y4T3Z1-F1
#
_entry.id   AF-A0A1Y4T3Z1-F1
#
_cell.length_a   1.000
_cell.length_b   1.000
_cell.length_c   1.000
_cell.angle_alpha   90.00
_cell.angle_beta   90.00
_cell.angle_gamma   90.00
#
_symmetry.space_group_name_H-M   'P 1'
#
loop_
_entity.id
_entity.type
_entity.pdbx_description
1 polymer ?
#
loop_
_entity_poly.entity_id
_entity_poly.type
_entity_poly.pdbx_seq_one_letter_code
_entity_poly.pdbx_strand_id
1 'polypeptide(L)'
;MPELPEVETVRRTLKNFIIGRPILGIDVYYSRIIVGDVKQFIEAFTGEVFCDIDRVGKYLIFQCQEHAFVSHLRMEGKFHIVDSDEPVNKHTHVVFHMDHHQDLRYIDTRKFGRMECVDLHHYREQMPLKKLGPEPFDITVEDLYQRLHHCSLPIKTALLDQSIMCGIGNIYANEICFYMHMDPRTRASRLSKKRVAELKEVAINVLNDAIRQGGTTIHSFDANGIHGLFQVQLKVHGQKECSVCHHPIKKVMVHQRGTYFCPHCQKKRY
;
A
#
# COMPACT_ATOMS: atom_id res chain seq x y z
N MET A 1 8.42 -0.79 1.10
CA MET A 1 7.09 -0.42 1.67
C MET A 1 6.09 -0.69 0.58
N PRO A 2 5.25 -1.73 0.69
CA PRO A 2 4.08 -1.87 -0.17
C PRO A 2 3.31 -0.55 -0.29
N GLU A 3 3.05 -0.15 -1.53
CA GLU A 3 2.15 0.95 -1.87
C GLU A 3 0.83 0.34 -2.38
N LEU A 4 -0.12 1.17 -2.83
CA LEU A 4 -1.45 0.68 -3.21
C LEU A 4 -1.43 -0.49 -4.20
N PRO A 5 -0.63 -0.48 -5.29
CA PRO A 5 -0.60 -1.58 -6.24
C PRO A 5 -0.16 -2.92 -5.65
N GLU A 6 0.84 -2.91 -4.76
CA GLU A 6 1.29 -4.15 -4.12
C GLU A 6 0.26 -4.64 -3.09
N VAL A 7 -0.36 -3.74 -2.34
CA VAL A 7 -1.42 -4.12 -1.38
C VAL A 7 -2.64 -4.68 -2.11
N GLU A 8 -3.03 -4.10 -3.25
CA GLU A 8 -4.12 -4.60 -4.09
C GLU A 8 -3.78 -5.98 -4.66
N THR A 9 -2.53 -6.21 -5.04
CA THR A 9 -2.06 -7.51 -5.50
C THR A 9 -2.16 -8.56 -4.39
N VAL A 10 -1.65 -8.25 -3.20
CA VAL A 10 -1.77 -9.13 -2.02
C VAL A 10 -3.24 -9.43 -1.70
N ARG A 11 -4.11 -8.42 -1.75
CA ARG A 11 -5.56 -8.59 -1.53
C ARG A 11 -6.17 -9.60 -2.51
N ARG A 12 -5.95 -9.40 -3.82
CA ARG A 12 -6.48 -10.28 -4.87
C ARG A 12 -5.98 -11.71 -4.71
N THR A 13 -4.69 -11.86 -4.40
CA THR A 13 -4.12 -13.19 -4.22
C THR A 13 -4.69 -13.87 -2.98
N LEU A 14 -4.69 -13.21 -1.83
CA LEU A 14 -5.28 -13.76 -0.60
C LEU A 14 -6.75 -14.16 -0.80
N LYS A 15 -7.55 -13.34 -1.50
CA LYS A 15 -8.95 -13.66 -1.78
C LYS A 15 -9.14 -15.00 -2.48
N ASN A 16 -8.21 -15.41 -3.33
CA ASN A 16 -8.28 -16.68 -4.04
C ASN A 16 -7.97 -17.90 -3.16
N PHE A 17 -7.34 -17.70 -2.00
CA PHE A 17 -6.82 -18.80 -1.17
C PHE A 17 -7.45 -18.92 0.21
N ILE A 18 -7.98 -17.84 0.79
CA ILE A 18 -8.46 -17.86 2.19
C ILE A 18 -9.97 -17.65 2.37
N ILE A 19 -10.67 -17.12 1.37
CA ILE A 19 -12.11 -16.85 1.51
C ILE A 19 -12.88 -18.16 1.67
N GLY A 20 -13.82 -18.18 2.61
CA GLY A 20 -14.60 -19.34 2.99
C GLY A 20 -13.90 -20.29 3.98
N ARG A 21 -12.64 -20.01 4.34
CA ARG A 21 -11.89 -20.87 5.27
C ARG A 21 -12.07 -20.41 6.72
N PRO A 22 -12.25 -21.35 7.66
CA PRO A 22 -12.36 -21.05 9.08
C PRO A 22 -10.99 -20.73 9.70
N ILE A 23 -11.00 -19.85 10.70
CA ILE A 23 -9.87 -19.55 11.58
C ILE A 23 -9.99 -20.48 12.79
N LEU A 24 -9.24 -21.57 12.81
CA LEU A 24 -9.31 -22.58 13.88
C LEU A 24 -8.63 -22.13 15.17
N GLY A 25 -7.69 -21.19 15.07
CA GLY A 25 -6.95 -20.63 16.19
C GLY A 25 -5.98 -19.56 15.74
N ILE A 26 -5.49 -18.76 16.67
CA ILE A 26 -4.56 -17.67 16.40
C ILE A 26 -3.42 -17.67 17.42
N ASP A 27 -2.19 -17.79 16.93
CA ASP A 27 -0.99 -17.57 17.74
C ASP A 27 -0.41 -16.17 17.47
N VAL A 28 -0.09 -15.45 18.54
CA VAL A 28 0.56 -14.13 18.47
C VAL A 28 1.91 -14.17 19.18
N TYR A 29 2.99 -14.28 18.40
CA TYR A 29 4.37 -14.33 18.88
C TYR A 29 4.95 -12.94 19.19
N TYR A 30 4.38 -11.88 18.61
CA TYR A 30 4.79 -10.50 18.91
C TYR A 30 3.58 -9.58 19.08
N SER A 31 3.16 -9.43 20.33
CA SER A 31 1.95 -8.70 20.74
C SER A 31 1.83 -7.27 20.20
N ARG A 32 2.95 -6.55 20.02
CA ARG A 32 2.92 -5.15 19.53
C ARG A 32 2.50 -5.00 18.07
N ILE A 33 2.29 -6.09 17.32
CA ILE A 33 1.60 -6.03 16.03
C ILE A 33 0.11 -5.81 16.22
N ILE A 34 -0.50 -6.39 17.26
CA ILE A 34 -1.90 -6.14 17.58
C ILE A 34 -2.00 -4.78 18.27
N VAL A 35 -2.84 -3.90 17.73
CA VAL A 35 -3.22 -2.64 18.35
C VAL A 35 -4.45 -2.93 19.20
N GLY A 36 -4.31 -2.76 20.52
CA GLY A 36 -5.35 -3.12 21.49
C GLY A 36 -4.98 -4.36 22.30
N ASP A 37 -6.01 -5.06 22.80
CA ASP A 37 -5.83 -6.26 23.61
C ASP A 37 -5.69 -7.51 22.73
N VAL A 38 -4.60 -8.26 22.92
CA VAL A 38 -4.30 -9.46 22.12
C VAL A 38 -5.30 -10.58 22.37
N LYS A 39 -5.78 -10.75 23.61
CA LYS A 39 -6.73 -11.82 23.93
C LYS A 39 -8.07 -11.54 23.30
N GLN A 40 -8.56 -10.30 23.38
CA GLN A 40 -9.80 -9.88 22.71
C GLN A 40 -9.70 -10.08 21.19
N PHE A 41 -8.54 -9.78 20.58
CA PHE A 41 -8.32 -10.04 19.17
C PHE A 41 -8.42 -11.55 18.85
N ILE A 42 -7.75 -12.41 19.62
CA ILE A 42 -7.80 -13.87 19.41
C ILE A 42 -9.22 -14.40 19.62
N GLU A 43 -9.89 -14.00 20.69
CA GLU A 43 -11.26 -14.40 21.02
C GLU A 43 -12.26 -13.96 19.95
N ALA A 44 -12.11 -12.77 19.38
CA ALA A 44 -13.01 -12.25 18.35
C ALA A 44 -12.94 -13.02 17.03
N PHE A 45 -11.75 -13.49 16.63
CA PHE A 45 -11.56 -14.10 15.31
C PHE A 45 -11.43 -15.63 15.33
N THR A 46 -11.18 -16.25 16.49
CA THR A 46 -11.14 -17.72 16.58
C THR A 46 -12.53 -18.31 16.38
N GLY A 47 -12.65 -19.25 15.44
CA GLY A 47 -13.90 -19.87 15.03
C GLY A 47 -14.63 -19.15 13.90
N GLU A 48 -14.21 -17.94 13.53
CA GLU A 48 -14.80 -17.21 12.41
C GLU A 48 -14.32 -17.70 11.05
N VAL A 49 -15.01 -17.27 9.98
CA VAL A 49 -14.67 -17.58 8.59
C VAL A 49 -14.27 -16.30 7.88
N PHE A 50 -13.18 -16.33 7.11
CA PHE A 50 -12.83 -15.22 6.22
C PHE A 50 -13.88 -15.07 5.10
N CYS A 51 -14.61 -13.96 5.09
CA CYS A 51 -15.70 -13.70 4.15
C CYS A 51 -15.28 -12.84 2.96
N ASP A 52 -14.48 -11.79 3.21
CA ASP A 52 -13.93 -10.93 2.17
C ASP A 52 -12.62 -10.27 2.59
N ILE A 53 -11.90 -9.68 1.63
CA ILE A 53 -10.78 -8.78 1.90
C ILE A 53 -10.94 -7.51 1.07
N ASP A 54 -11.18 -6.38 1.74
CA ASP A 54 -11.18 -5.05 1.13
C ASP A 54 -9.80 -4.38 1.25
N ARG A 55 -9.60 -3.26 0.55
CA ARG A 55 -8.43 -2.40 0.69
C ARG A 55 -8.84 -0.93 0.69
N VAL A 56 -8.28 -0.20 1.65
CA VAL A 56 -8.33 1.26 1.69
C VAL A 56 -6.91 1.81 1.77
N GLY A 57 -6.49 2.55 0.75
CA GLY A 57 -5.12 3.01 0.57
C GLY A 57 -4.12 1.86 0.59
N LYS A 58 -3.32 1.78 1.67
CA LYS A 58 -2.28 0.76 1.89
C LYS A 58 -2.63 -0.24 3.00
N TYR A 59 -3.90 -0.28 3.39
CA TYR A 59 -4.42 -1.18 4.41
C TYR A 59 -5.23 -2.29 3.74
N LEU A 60 -5.07 -3.52 4.24
CA LEU A 60 -5.96 -4.66 3.98
C LEU A 60 -7.02 -4.70 5.07
N ILE A 61 -8.26 -5.00 4.72
CA ILE A 61 -9.35 -5.17 5.68
C ILE A 61 -9.87 -6.59 5.51
N PHE A 62 -9.54 -7.46 6.45
CA PHE A 62 -10.04 -8.83 6.49
C PHE A 62 -11.42 -8.80 7.15
N GLN A 63 -12.44 -9.12 6.36
CA GLN A 63 -13.83 -9.19 6.81
C GLN A 63 -14.13 -10.66 7.11
N CYS A 64 -14.55 -10.92 8.34
CA CYS A 64 -14.99 -12.24 8.77
C CYS A 64 -16.54 -12.24 8.88
N GLN A 65 -17.13 -13.12 9.67
CA GLN A 65 -18.59 -13.25 9.74
C GLN A 65 -19.19 -12.13 10.59
N GLU A 66 -18.62 -11.89 11.77
CA GLU A 66 -19.12 -10.90 12.73
C GLU A 66 -18.12 -9.75 12.91
N HIS A 67 -16.83 -10.04 12.78
CA HIS A 67 -15.77 -9.06 13.01
C HIS A 67 -14.97 -8.74 11.75
N ALA A 68 -14.24 -7.62 11.78
CA ALA A 68 -13.23 -7.30 10.78
C ALA A 68 -11.96 -6.82 11.46
N PHE A 69 -10.81 -7.03 10.81
CA PHE A 69 -9.57 -6.39 11.23
C PHE A 69 -8.86 -5.72 10.07
N VAL A 70 -8.24 -4.59 10.36
CA VAL A 70 -7.38 -3.87 9.42
C VAL A 70 -5.93 -4.30 9.63
N SER A 71 -5.19 -4.51 8.55
CA SER A 71 -3.76 -4.84 8.56
C SER A 71 -2.96 -3.88 7.68
N HIS A 72 -1.85 -3.35 8.20
CA HIS A 72 -0.92 -2.52 7.43
C HIS A 72 0.44 -3.19 7.33
N LEU A 73 0.85 -3.57 6.12
CA LEU A 73 2.12 -4.29 5.87
C LEU A 73 3.38 -3.46 6.19
N ARG A 74 3.26 -2.13 6.20
CA ARG A 74 4.36 -1.17 6.44
C ARG A 74 5.52 -1.45 5.49
N MET A 75 6.73 -1.69 5.98
CA MET A 75 7.92 -1.70 5.13
C MET A 75 8.13 -3.04 4.44
N GLU A 76 8.04 -4.13 5.22
CA GLU A 76 8.47 -5.49 4.85
C GLU A 76 7.49 -6.56 5.30
N GLY A 77 6.30 -6.17 5.80
CA GLY A 77 5.25 -7.11 6.19
C GLY A 77 4.72 -7.92 5.01
N LYS A 78 4.41 -9.19 5.29
CA LYS A 78 4.04 -10.20 4.30
C LYS A 78 3.00 -11.14 4.87
N PHE A 79 2.17 -11.70 4.00
CA PHE A 79 1.34 -12.85 4.33
C PHE A 79 1.80 -14.06 3.53
N HIS A 80 1.88 -15.21 4.15
CA HIS A 80 2.25 -16.47 3.51
C HIS A 80 1.21 -17.52 3.88
N ILE A 81 0.88 -18.40 2.94
CA ILE A 81 0.08 -19.59 3.22
C ILE A 81 1.03 -20.78 3.12
N VAL A 82 1.19 -21.49 4.22
CA VAL A 82 2.19 -22.56 4.37
C VAL A 82 1.56 -23.75 5.07
N ASP A 83 2.19 -24.92 4.98
CA ASP A 83 1.75 -26.08 5.74
C ASP A 83 1.98 -25.85 7.24
N SER A 84 1.05 -26.30 8.09
CA SER A 84 1.11 -26.06 9.54
C SER A 84 2.33 -26.70 10.20
N ASP A 85 2.89 -27.77 9.63
CA ASP A 85 4.11 -28.45 10.09
C ASP A 85 5.38 -27.64 9.82
N GLU A 86 5.34 -26.65 8.91
CA GLU A 86 6.51 -25.83 8.64
C GLU A 86 6.93 -25.07 9.91
N PRO A 87 8.22 -25.08 10.29
CA PRO A 87 8.69 -24.39 11.49
C PRO A 87 8.38 -22.90 11.47
N VAL A 88 7.87 -22.38 12.58
CA VAL A 88 7.67 -20.94 12.77
C VAL A 88 9.03 -20.24 12.83
N ASN A 89 9.28 -19.32 11.89
CA ASN A 89 10.52 -18.55 11.86
C ASN A 89 10.47 -17.36 12.84
N LYS A 90 11.64 -16.81 13.22
CA LYS A 90 11.76 -15.69 14.18
C LYS A 90 11.09 -14.36 13.76
N HIS A 91 10.70 -14.25 12.49
CA HIS A 91 10.04 -13.11 11.88
C HIS A 91 8.55 -13.35 11.64
N THR A 92 8.05 -14.56 11.87
CA THR A 92 6.62 -14.87 11.93
C THR A 92 6.09 -14.38 13.27
N HIS A 93 5.06 -13.54 13.22
CA HIS A 93 4.56 -12.87 14.42
C HIS A 93 3.10 -13.13 14.73
N VAL A 94 2.29 -13.43 13.71
CA VAL A 94 0.89 -13.83 13.86
C VAL A 94 0.65 -15.02 12.96
N VAL A 95 0.03 -16.06 13.48
CA VAL A 95 -0.35 -17.27 12.73
C VAL A 95 -1.85 -17.45 12.91
N PHE A 96 -2.58 -17.48 11.80
CA PHE A 96 -3.98 -17.88 11.76
C PHE A 96 -4.01 -19.33 11.27
N HIS A 97 -4.36 -20.26 12.16
CA HIS A 97 -4.51 -21.66 11.81
C HIS A 97 -5.81 -21.83 11.03
N MET A 98 -5.75 -22.50 9.88
CA MET A 98 -6.91 -22.78 9.04
C MET A 98 -7.12 -24.29 8.91
N ASP A 99 -8.18 -24.67 8.22
CA ASP A 99 -8.44 -26.06 7.82
C ASP A 99 -7.35 -26.61 6.87
N HIS A 100 -7.46 -27.90 6.54
CA HIS A 100 -6.56 -28.58 5.59
C HIS A 100 -5.06 -28.47 5.91
N HIS A 101 -4.71 -28.34 7.21
CA HIS A 101 -3.32 -28.31 7.65
C HIS A 101 -2.51 -27.16 7.02
N GLN A 102 -3.15 -26.01 6.86
CA GLN A 102 -2.48 -24.80 6.37
C GLN A 102 -2.66 -23.64 7.35
N ASP A 103 -1.63 -22.82 7.41
CA ASP A 103 -1.59 -21.60 8.21
C ASP A 103 -1.48 -20.37 7.31
N LEU A 104 -2.22 -19.31 7.64
CA LEU A 104 -1.95 -17.97 7.15
C LEU A 104 -1.02 -17.27 8.14
N ARG A 105 0.24 -17.05 7.73
CA ARG A 105 1.28 -16.49 8.59
C ARG A 105 1.61 -15.06 8.20
N TYR A 106 1.60 -14.15 9.18
CA TYR A 106 2.11 -12.80 9.03
C TYR A 106 3.58 -12.72 9.43
N ILE A 107 4.41 -12.29 8.48
CA ILE A 107 5.86 -12.21 8.64
C ILE A 107 6.30 -10.75 8.50
N ASP A 108 7.10 -10.25 9.44
CA ASP A 108 7.69 -8.91 9.36
C ASP A 108 9.06 -8.85 10.04
N THR A 109 10.12 -8.78 9.24
CA THR A 109 11.52 -8.63 9.70
C THR A 109 11.74 -7.39 10.56
N ARG A 110 10.96 -6.32 10.35
CA ARG A 110 11.13 -5.01 11.00
C ARG A 110 10.11 -4.73 12.09
N LYS A 111 9.10 -5.58 12.27
CA LYS A 111 8.07 -5.49 13.33
C LYS A 111 7.29 -4.16 13.32
N PHE A 112 7.12 -3.58 12.14
CA PHE A 112 6.38 -2.33 11.94
C PHE A 112 4.90 -2.56 11.63
N GLY A 113 4.57 -3.72 11.09
CA GLY A 113 3.21 -4.20 10.85
C GLY A 113 2.26 -3.94 11.98
N ARG A 114 1.02 -3.63 11.66
CA ARG A 114 -0.05 -3.47 12.66
C ARG A 114 -1.31 -4.16 12.19
N MET A 115 -2.02 -4.78 13.13
CA MET A 115 -3.36 -5.33 12.98
C MET A 115 -4.25 -4.75 14.06
N GLU A 116 -5.47 -4.34 13.72
CA GLU A 116 -6.41 -3.71 14.64
C GLU A 116 -7.82 -4.22 14.34
N CYS A 117 -8.55 -4.66 15.36
CA CYS A 117 -9.95 -5.02 15.22
C CYS A 117 -10.77 -3.74 14.95
N VAL A 118 -11.69 -3.82 13.99
CA VAL A 118 -12.52 -2.71 13.54
C VAL A 118 -13.96 -3.18 13.33
N ASP A 119 -14.89 -2.23 13.31
CA ASP A 119 -16.29 -2.53 13.00
C ASP A 119 -16.44 -3.02 11.56
N LEU A 120 -17.09 -4.17 11.36
CA LEU A 120 -17.26 -4.82 10.06
C LEU A 120 -17.95 -3.92 9.03
N HIS A 121 -18.88 -3.07 9.45
CA HIS A 121 -19.70 -2.25 8.55
C HIS A 121 -19.22 -0.79 8.46
N HIS A 122 -18.50 -0.29 9.47
CA HIS A 122 -18.09 1.11 9.60
C HIS A 122 -16.58 1.30 9.74
N TYR A 123 -15.75 0.30 9.38
CA TYR A 123 -14.28 0.39 9.50
C TYR A 123 -13.67 1.64 8.84
N ARG A 124 -14.27 2.17 7.76
CA ARG A 124 -13.81 3.39 7.08
C ARG A 124 -13.89 4.64 7.96
N GLU A 125 -14.78 4.64 8.95
CA GLU A 125 -14.99 5.74 9.88
C GLU A 125 -14.12 5.65 11.14
N GLN A 126 -13.39 4.54 11.30
CA GLN A 126 -12.53 4.27 12.45
C GLN A 126 -11.06 4.57 12.14
N MET A 127 -10.27 4.83 13.19
CA MET A 127 -8.82 4.89 13.03
C MET A 127 -8.28 3.51 12.64
N PRO A 128 -7.21 3.43 11.83
CA PRO A 128 -6.48 4.52 11.18
C PRO A 128 -7.11 5.03 9.87
N LEU A 129 -8.18 4.40 9.39
CA LEU A 129 -8.75 4.65 8.05
C LEU A 129 -9.47 6.00 7.94
N LYS A 130 -10.09 6.49 9.01
CA LYS A 130 -10.78 7.79 9.10
C LYS A 130 -9.93 8.99 8.65
N LYS A 131 -8.60 8.91 8.82
CA LYS A 131 -7.66 9.99 8.46
C LYS A 131 -7.20 9.93 7.01
N LEU A 132 -7.56 8.89 6.27
CA LEU A 132 -7.17 8.76 4.87
C LEU A 132 -8.01 9.70 4.00
N GLY A 133 -7.34 10.29 3.02
CA GLY A 133 -8.01 10.94 1.91
C GLY A 133 -8.66 9.92 0.98
N PRO A 134 -9.44 10.38 0.01
CA PRO A 134 -10.11 9.50 -0.92
C PRO A 134 -9.13 8.64 -1.74
N GLU A 135 -9.63 7.52 -2.25
CA GLU A 135 -8.89 6.69 -3.21
C GLU A 135 -8.59 7.49 -4.49
N PRO A 136 -7.44 7.25 -5.16
CA PRO A 136 -7.11 7.93 -6.41
C PRO A 136 -8.18 7.77 -7.50
N PHE A 137 -8.90 6.65 -7.49
CA PHE A 137 -9.94 6.31 -8.47
C PHE A 137 -11.26 7.06 -8.21
N ASP A 138 -11.53 7.42 -6.95
CA ASP A 138 -12.81 7.99 -6.52
C ASP A 138 -12.75 9.51 -6.32
N ILE A 139 -11.57 10.07 -6.06
CA ILE A 139 -11.42 11.51 -5.80
C ILE A 139 -11.86 12.36 -6.99
N THR A 140 -12.66 13.41 -6.77
CA THR A 140 -13.02 14.34 -7.84
C THR A 140 -11.90 15.34 -8.12
N VAL A 141 -11.85 15.90 -9.33
CA VAL A 141 -10.87 16.95 -9.66
C VAL A 141 -11.03 18.16 -8.75
N GLU A 142 -12.26 18.50 -8.38
CA GLU A 142 -12.54 19.63 -7.48
C GLU A 142 -11.98 19.36 -6.08
N ASP A 143 -12.29 18.19 -5.49
CA ASP A 143 -11.80 17.82 -4.16
C ASP A 143 -10.25 17.77 -4.13
N LEU A 144 -9.63 17.14 -5.12
CA LEU A 144 -8.17 17.10 -5.23
C LEU A 144 -7.57 18.51 -5.38
N TYR A 145 -8.21 19.39 -6.15
CA TYR A 145 -7.75 20.77 -6.33
C TYR A 145 -7.81 21.54 -5.01
N GLN A 146 -8.91 21.47 -4.27
CA GLN A 146 -9.04 22.14 -2.98
C GLN A 146 -7.97 21.66 -1.98
N ARG A 147 -7.72 20.35 -1.91
CA ARG A 147 -6.68 19.77 -1.05
C ARG A 147 -5.27 20.24 -1.42
N LEU A 148 -4.95 20.35 -2.72
CA LEU A 148 -3.63 20.77 -3.20
C LEU A 148 -3.42 22.29 -3.17
N HIS A 149 -4.46 23.07 -3.43
CA HIS A 149 -4.39 24.53 -3.51
C HIS A 149 -3.98 25.18 -2.17
N HIS A 150 -4.30 24.54 -1.05
CA HIS A 150 -3.86 24.96 0.28
C HIS A 150 -2.52 24.34 0.72
N CYS A 151 -1.93 23.46 -0.09
CA CYS A 151 -0.69 22.75 0.23
C CYS A 151 0.54 23.52 -0.28
N SER A 152 1.29 24.15 0.62
CA SER A 152 2.53 24.86 0.29
C SER A 152 3.75 23.94 0.09
N LEU A 153 3.58 22.65 0.32
CA LEU A 153 4.63 21.64 0.19
C LEU A 153 4.94 21.35 -1.28
N PRO A 154 6.14 20.79 -1.57
CA PRO A 154 6.44 20.18 -2.86
C PRO A 154 5.38 19.17 -3.29
N ILE A 155 5.10 19.10 -4.58
CA ILE A 155 4.10 18.20 -5.18
C ILE A 155 4.38 16.74 -4.83
N LYS A 156 5.65 16.34 -4.83
CA LYS A 156 6.02 15.00 -4.41
C LYS A 156 5.65 14.76 -2.94
N THR A 157 5.92 15.72 -2.06
CA THR A 157 5.59 15.61 -0.64
C THR A 157 4.07 15.54 -0.46
N ALA A 158 3.31 16.34 -1.20
CA ALA A 158 1.85 16.31 -1.19
C ALA A 158 1.30 14.95 -1.65
N LEU A 159 1.86 14.35 -2.71
CA LEU A 159 1.47 13.00 -3.16
C LEU A 159 1.76 11.89 -2.13
N LEU A 160 2.68 12.12 -1.19
CA LEU A 160 2.96 11.18 -0.10
C LEU A 160 2.02 11.35 1.09
N ASP A 161 1.30 12.47 1.17
CA ASP A 161 0.34 12.74 2.21
C ASP A 161 -0.93 11.92 1.98
N GLN A 162 -1.11 10.89 2.82
CA GLN A 162 -2.23 9.97 2.69
C GLN A 162 -3.59 10.63 2.98
N SER A 163 -3.63 11.85 3.53
CA SER A 163 -4.85 12.63 3.74
C SER A 163 -5.32 13.40 2.49
N ILE A 164 -4.42 13.59 1.51
CA ILE A 164 -4.75 14.23 0.23
C ILE A 164 -5.33 13.19 -0.71
N MET A 165 -4.56 12.14 -0.97
CA MET A 165 -4.93 11.03 -1.84
C MET A 165 -4.18 9.79 -1.33
N CYS A 166 -4.91 8.78 -0.87
CA CYS A 166 -4.29 7.64 -0.22
C CYS A 166 -3.65 6.68 -1.24
N GLY A 167 -2.76 5.80 -0.77
CA GLY A 167 -2.23 4.72 -1.59
C GLY A 167 -0.91 5.01 -2.32
N ILE A 168 -0.63 6.27 -2.65
CA ILE A 168 0.63 6.64 -3.31
C ILE A 168 1.77 6.68 -2.30
N GLY A 169 2.89 6.02 -2.58
CA GLY A 169 4.12 6.09 -1.80
C GLY A 169 5.29 6.64 -2.62
N ASN A 170 6.51 6.31 -2.20
CA ASN A 170 7.70 6.96 -2.73
C ASN A 170 7.98 6.58 -4.19
N ILE A 171 7.71 5.33 -4.58
CA ILE A 171 7.95 4.86 -5.95
C ILE A 171 7.00 5.60 -6.89
N TYR A 172 5.69 5.42 -6.67
CA TYR A 172 4.69 5.96 -7.59
C TYR A 172 4.64 7.49 -7.57
N ALA A 173 4.99 8.16 -6.46
CA ALA A 173 5.12 9.62 -6.47
C ALA A 173 6.25 10.13 -7.40
N ASN A 174 7.37 9.41 -7.50
CA ASN A 174 8.44 9.80 -8.45
C ASN A 174 7.98 9.57 -9.89
N GLU A 175 7.36 8.42 -10.17
CA GLU A 175 6.86 8.07 -11.50
C GLU A 175 5.76 9.05 -11.96
N ILE A 176 4.80 9.37 -11.10
CA ILE A 176 3.75 10.37 -11.38
C ILE A 176 4.36 11.73 -11.70
N CYS A 177 5.34 12.20 -10.92
CA CYS A 177 6.02 13.47 -11.23
C CYS A 177 6.73 13.42 -12.59
N PHE A 178 7.29 12.28 -12.97
CA PHE A 178 7.96 12.08 -14.25
C PHE A 178 6.98 12.12 -15.42
N TYR A 179 5.88 11.36 -15.35
CA TYR A 179 4.83 11.37 -16.37
C TYR A 179 4.13 12.74 -16.48
N MET A 180 4.07 13.49 -15.38
CA MET A 180 3.60 14.89 -15.38
C MET A 180 4.62 15.87 -15.97
N HIS A 181 5.83 15.44 -16.33
CA HIS A 181 6.94 16.30 -16.73
C HIS A 181 7.21 17.45 -15.73
N MET A 182 7.03 17.17 -14.44
CA MET A 182 7.03 18.16 -13.36
C MET A 182 8.20 17.91 -12.41
N ASP A 183 8.95 18.96 -12.08
CA ASP A 183 9.97 18.87 -11.02
C ASP A 183 9.28 18.50 -9.70
N PRO A 184 9.70 17.43 -8.99
CA PRO A 184 9.07 16.98 -7.76
C PRO A 184 9.09 18.02 -6.63
N ARG A 185 9.91 19.08 -6.76
CA ARG A 185 10.03 20.22 -5.84
C ARG A 185 9.08 21.37 -6.17
N THR A 186 8.30 21.27 -7.24
CA THR A 186 7.27 22.26 -7.59
C THR A 186 6.24 22.36 -6.47
N ARG A 187 5.87 23.57 -6.05
CA ARG A 187 4.87 23.76 -4.97
C ARG A 187 3.49 23.26 -5.43
N ALA A 188 2.85 22.42 -4.62
CA ALA A 188 1.54 21.83 -4.93
C ALA A 188 0.45 22.89 -5.16
N SER A 189 0.42 23.94 -4.35
CA SER A 189 -0.55 25.03 -4.49
C SER A 189 -0.45 25.86 -5.78
N ARG A 190 0.62 25.67 -6.58
CA ARG A 190 0.77 26.37 -7.87
C ARG A 190 0.14 25.63 -9.05
N LEU A 191 -0.36 24.41 -8.84
CA LEU A 191 -1.01 23.66 -9.91
C LEU A 191 -2.37 24.31 -10.20
N SER A 192 -2.57 24.70 -11.47
CA SER A 192 -3.90 25.10 -11.93
C SER A 192 -4.87 23.91 -11.89
N LYS A 193 -6.18 24.19 -11.84
CA LYS A 193 -7.22 23.14 -11.88
C LYS A 193 -7.05 22.18 -13.07
N LYS A 194 -6.63 22.70 -14.24
CA LYS A 194 -6.30 21.88 -15.42
C LYS A 194 -5.14 20.91 -15.15
N ARG A 195 -4.07 21.37 -14.50
CA ARG A 195 -2.93 20.52 -14.13
C ARG A 195 -3.27 19.52 -13.03
N VAL A 196 -4.21 19.85 -12.15
CA VAL A 196 -4.73 18.88 -11.16
C VAL A 196 -5.56 17.79 -11.82
N ALA A 197 -6.38 18.13 -12.82
CA ALA A 197 -7.10 17.13 -13.61
C ALA A 197 -6.12 16.15 -14.29
N GLU A 198 -5.08 16.68 -14.95
CA GLU A 198 -4.03 15.86 -15.57
C GLU A 198 -3.29 15.00 -14.54
N LEU A 199 -3.01 15.54 -13.35
CA LEU A 199 -2.36 14.81 -12.26
C LEU A 199 -3.19 13.61 -11.82
N LYS A 200 -4.51 13.78 -11.67
CA LYS A 200 -5.42 12.69 -11.31
C LYS A 200 -5.36 11.57 -12.37
N GLU A 201 -5.50 11.92 -13.64
CA GLU A 201 -5.46 10.95 -14.75
C GLU A 201 -4.13 10.20 -14.81
N VAL A 202 -3.00 10.92 -14.71
CA VAL A 202 -1.67 10.30 -14.68
C VAL A 202 -1.49 9.39 -13.47
N ALA A 203 -1.94 9.81 -12.29
CA ALA A 203 -1.88 8.98 -11.09
C ALA A 203 -2.68 7.69 -11.25
N ILE A 204 -3.92 7.77 -11.74
CA ILE A 204 -4.77 6.60 -12.02
C ILE A 204 -4.10 5.67 -13.02
N ASN A 205 -3.56 6.20 -14.12
CA ASN A 205 -2.89 5.40 -15.15
C ASN A 205 -1.67 4.67 -14.60
N VAL A 206 -0.77 5.38 -13.91
CA VAL A 206 0.43 4.78 -13.29
C VAL A 206 0.06 3.68 -12.29
N LEU A 207 -0.95 3.92 -11.44
CA LEU A 207 -1.38 2.93 -10.45
C LEU A 207 -2.08 1.72 -11.11
N ASN A 208 -2.92 1.93 -12.12
CA ASN A 208 -3.57 0.85 -12.85
C ASN A 208 -2.56 0.01 -13.64
N ASP A 209 -1.58 0.64 -14.29
CA ASP A 209 -0.48 -0.06 -14.95
C ASP A 209 0.30 -0.92 -13.96
N ALA A 210 0.58 -0.38 -12.77
CA ALA A 210 1.25 -1.12 -11.71
C ALA A 210 0.40 -2.28 -11.20
N ILE A 211 -0.90 -2.09 -10.95
CA ILE A 211 -1.81 -3.16 -10.51
C ILE A 211 -1.89 -4.28 -11.57
N ARG A 212 -1.97 -3.93 -12.86
CA ARG A 212 -1.98 -4.91 -13.96
C ARG A 212 -0.71 -5.76 -14.00
N GLN A 213 0.43 -5.16 -13.65
CA GLN A 213 1.72 -5.85 -13.59
C GLN A 213 1.94 -6.59 -12.26
N GLY A 214 1.03 -6.47 -11.29
CA GLY A 214 1.16 -7.06 -9.95
C GLY A 214 2.04 -6.26 -8.98
N GLY A 215 2.27 -4.97 -9.28
CA GLY A 215 3.09 -4.06 -8.50
C GLY A 215 4.59 -4.20 -8.78
N THR A 216 5.39 -3.37 -8.09
CA THR A 216 6.84 -3.56 -8.05
C THR A 216 7.18 -4.82 -7.27
N THR A 217 8.30 -5.49 -7.59
CA THR A 217 8.73 -6.66 -6.83
C THR A 217 8.95 -6.29 -5.36
N ILE A 218 7.94 -6.56 -4.56
CA ILE A 218 8.01 -6.60 -3.12
C ILE A 218 7.55 -8.01 -2.78
N HIS A 219 8.46 -8.80 -2.24
CA HIS A 219 8.27 -10.21 -1.86
C HIS A 219 7.25 -10.37 -0.71
N SER A 220 6.06 -9.78 -0.83
CA SER A 220 5.07 -9.62 0.23
C SER A 220 4.01 -10.72 0.29
N PHE A 221 3.97 -11.59 -0.72
CA PHE A 221 3.13 -12.79 -0.70
C PHE A 221 3.79 -13.89 -1.54
N ASP A 222 3.98 -15.06 -0.94
CA ASP A 222 4.45 -16.27 -1.61
C ASP A 222 3.48 -17.39 -1.21
N ALA A 223 2.61 -17.78 -2.13
CA ALA A 223 1.89 -19.03 -2.05
C ALA A 223 2.37 -19.86 -3.24
N ASN A 224 2.97 -21.01 -2.96
CA ASN A 224 3.36 -22.02 -3.95
C ASN A 224 4.33 -21.57 -5.06
N GLY A 225 5.30 -20.69 -4.76
CA GLY A 225 6.37 -20.38 -5.72
C GLY A 225 5.94 -19.49 -6.89
N ILE A 226 4.88 -18.70 -6.72
CA ILE A 226 4.55 -17.59 -7.64
C ILE A 226 5.58 -16.47 -7.39
N HIS A 227 6.78 -16.67 -7.92
CA HIS A 227 7.83 -15.68 -7.93
C HIS A 227 7.44 -14.52 -8.87
N GLY A 228 7.26 -13.35 -8.27
CA GLY A 228 7.35 -12.05 -8.93
C GLY A 228 6.40 -11.90 -10.12
N LEU A 229 5.17 -11.45 -9.85
CA LEU A 229 4.39 -10.76 -10.87
C LEU A 229 5.25 -9.61 -11.45
N PHE A 230 5.22 -9.48 -12.78
CA PHE A 230 6.05 -8.60 -13.61
C PHE A 230 6.63 -7.37 -12.88
N GLN A 231 7.96 -7.21 -12.91
CA GLN A 231 8.58 -5.96 -12.47
C GLN A 231 8.00 -4.80 -13.26
N VAL A 232 7.33 -3.87 -12.56
CA VAL A 232 6.94 -2.59 -13.16
C VAL A 232 8.17 -1.95 -13.80
N GLN A 233 8.05 -1.60 -15.07
CA GLN A 233 9.07 -0.82 -15.76
C GLN A 233 9.11 0.62 -15.22
N LEU A 234 9.89 0.84 -14.17
CA LEU A 234 10.11 2.15 -13.58
C LEU A 234 10.91 3.04 -14.53
N LYS A 235 10.44 4.27 -14.75
CA LYS A 235 11.08 5.22 -15.67
C LYS A 235 12.13 6.09 -14.98
N VAL A 236 11.95 6.37 -13.69
CA VAL A 236 12.89 7.22 -12.93
C VAL A 236 13.30 6.62 -11.60
N HIS A 237 12.42 5.93 -10.88
CA HIS A 237 12.72 5.44 -9.55
C HIS A 237 13.83 4.38 -9.58
N GLY A 238 14.94 4.66 -8.90
CA GLY A 238 16.09 3.75 -8.88
C GLY A 238 16.87 3.68 -10.19
N GLN A 239 16.48 4.43 -11.22
CA GLN A 239 17.14 4.45 -12.53
C GLN A 239 18.35 5.39 -12.53
N LYS A 240 19.32 5.10 -13.40
CA LYS A 240 20.52 5.94 -13.61
C LYS A 240 20.37 6.92 -14.78
N GLU A 241 19.60 6.54 -15.80
CA GLU A 241 19.41 7.32 -17.02
C GLU A 241 17.92 7.42 -17.37
N CYS A 242 17.52 8.53 -17.96
CA CYS A 242 16.14 8.76 -18.34
C CYS A 242 15.79 7.94 -19.58
N SER A 243 14.72 7.13 -19.51
CA SER A 243 14.26 6.30 -20.63
C SER A 243 13.73 7.07 -21.84
N VAL A 244 13.59 8.41 -21.74
CA VAL A 244 13.03 9.27 -22.81
C VAL A 244 14.11 10.11 -23.48
N CYS A 245 15.05 10.67 -22.70
CA CYS A 245 16.07 11.59 -23.22
C CYS A 245 17.51 11.17 -22.92
N HIS A 246 17.71 10.00 -22.29
CA HIS A 246 19.01 9.45 -21.89
C HIS A 246 19.85 10.33 -20.94
N HIS A 247 19.32 11.49 -20.50
CA HIS A 247 20.00 12.32 -19.52
C HIS A 247 20.09 11.61 -18.16
N PRO A 248 21.19 11.78 -17.39
CA PRO A 248 21.32 11.18 -16.07
C PRO A 248 20.18 11.55 -15.12
N ILE A 249 19.60 10.54 -14.46
CA ILE A 249 18.61 10.72 -13.40
C ILE A 249 19.32 11.26 -12.16
N LYS A 250 18.76 12.33 -11.58
CA LYS A 250 19.25 12.89 -10.32
C LYS A 250 18.47 12.31 -9.15
N LYS A 251 19.21 11.90 -8.12
CA LYS A 251 18.66 11.54 -6.81
C LYS A 251 18.91 12.67 -5.82
N VAL A 252 17.85 13.25 -5.28
CA VAL A 252 17.90 14.29 -4.24
C VAL A 252 17.05 13.89 -3.05
N MET A 253 17.25 14.54 -1.91
CA MET A 253 16.39 14.37 -0.74
C MET A 253 15.35 15.48 -0.70
N VAL A 254 14.07 15.12 -0.72
CA VAL A 254 12.95 16.05 -0.54
C VAL A 254 12.17 15.59 0.68
N HIS A 255 12.14 16.42 1.74
CA HIS A 255 11.48 16.08 3.01
C HIS A 255 11.85 14.69 3.53
N GLN A 256 13.16 14.40 3.61
CA GLN A 256 13.72 13.11 4.07
C GLN A 256 13.37 11.89 3.20
N ARG A 257 12.86 12.10 1.99
CA ARG A 257 12.54 11.02 1.04
C ARG A 257 13.43 11.10 -0.20
N GLY A 258 14.05 9.97 -0.54
CA GLY A 258 14.84 9.80 -1.75
C GLY A 258 13.98 10.04 -2.99
N THR A 259 14.38 11.01 -3.80
CA THR A 259 13.61 11.55 -4.93
C THR A 259 14.41 11.45 -6.20
N TYR A 260 13.89 10.66 -7.14
CA TYR A 260 14.50 10.43 -8.44
C TYR A 260 13.74 11.24 -9.49
N PHE A 261 14.46 12.01 -10.30
CA PHE A 261 13.85 12.80 -11.36
C PHE A 261 14.85 13.07 -12.50
N CYS A 262 14.33 13.25 -13.71
CA CYS A 262 15.12 13.69 -14.86
C CYS A 262 15.13 15.23 -14.93
N PRO A 263 16.28 15.91 -14.71
CA PRO A 263 16.31 17.38 -14.73
C PRO A 263 16.03 17.98 -16.12
N HIS A 264 16.17 17.19 -17.19
CA HIS A 264 15.87 17.62 -18.55
C HIS A 264 14.37 17.53 -18.87
N CYS A 265 13.73 16.39 -18.57
CA CYS A 265 12.30 16.16 -18.82
C CYS A 265 11.38 16.83 -17.78
N GLN A 266 11.84 17.00 -16.54
CA GLN A 266 11.05 17.55 -15.45
C GLN A 266 11.55 18.95 -15.09
N LYS A 267 11.04 19.94 -15.82
CA LYS A 267 11.44 21.33 -15.64
C LYS A 267 10.76 21.95 -14.42
N LYS A 268 11.52 22.74 -13.67
CA LYS A 268 10.97 23.60 -12.62
C LYS A 268 10.26 24.77 -13.28
N ARG A 269 8.94 24.78 -13.25
CA ARG A 269 8.13 25.92 -13.70
C ARG A 269 7.91 26.82 -12.48
N TYR A 270 8.46 28.04 -12.54
CA TYR A 270 8.31 29.06 -11.51
C TYR A 270 6.95 29.72 -11.59
#